data_AF-A0A9W8K3V0-F1
#
_entry.id   AF-A0A9W8K3V0-F1
#
_cell.length_a   1.000
_cell.length_b   1.000
_cell.length_c   1.000
_cell.angle_alpha   90.00
_cell.angle_beta   90.00
_cell.angle_gamma   90.00
#
_symmetry.space_group_name_H-M   'P 1'
#
loop_
_entity.id
_entity.type
_entity.pdbx_description
1 polymer ?
#
loop_
_entity_poly.entity_id
_entity_poly.type
_entity_poly.pdbx_seq_one_letter_code
_entity_poly.pdbx_strand_id
1 'polypeptide(L)'
;MESFLELELPPTSSKSRSYYFDRNSAINATLYCNGQPSYTIMTNKSGTRTDVCDIATQSVVATIKRREVFADTIKFPARNNGASVAINKWLRPITHSPYHAEPSILLVTDVGNFVWESDAAHRLALYAEEDHHVPVAFFSRNKQPQDAIVLVVKSSAEEMVEDVIVSFIILEQRLRMKEKRRQNGMMPPRHTFFTSCASGRPLLAPHCIPTHLRVI
;
A
#
# COMPACT_ATOMS: atom_id res chain seq x y z
N MET A 1 -40.34 3.70 38.90
CA MET A 1 -39.86 5.01 38.41
C MET A 1 -38.36 4.92 38.24
N GLU A 2 -37.90 4.31 37.15
CA GLU A 2 -36.54 4.50 36.67
C GLU A 2 -36.67 4.76 35.17
N SER A 3 -36.77 6.05 34.84
CA SER A 3 -36.71 6.57 33.49
C SER A 3 -35.25 6.56 33.05
N PHE A 4 -34.92 5.51 32.31
CA PHE A 4 -33.66 5.33 31.59
C PHE A 4 -33.55 6.45 30.54
N LEU A 5 -32.59 7.35 30.71
CA LEU A 5 -32.28 8.38 29.72
C LEU A 5 -31.57 7.70 28.54
N GLU A 6 -32.34 7.42 27.50
CA GLU A 6 -31.83 7.04 26.20
C GLU A 6 -31.17 8.27 25.57
N LEU A 7 -29.86 8.40 25.75
CA LEU A 7 -29.02 9.38 25.07
C LEU A 7 -28.96 9.00 23.58
N GLU A 8 -29.93 9.47 22.81
CA GLU A 8 -29.84 9.45 21.35
C GLU A 8 -28.67 10.34 20.93
N LEU A 9 -27.51 9.72 20.69
CA LEU A 9 -26.40 10.37 20.00
C LEU A 9 -26.89 10.79 18.61
N PRO A 10 -26.68 12.04 18.17
CA PRO A 10 -27.12 12.47 16.85
C PRO A 10 -26.45 11.60 15.79
N PRO A 11 -27.14 11.28 14.68
CA PRO A 11 -26.51 10.62 13.54
C PRO A 11 -25.46 11.59 12.99
N THR A 12 -24.21 11.41 13.40
CA THR A 12 -23.07 12.12 12.83
C THR A 12 -22.88 11.54 11.44
N SER A 13 -23.66 12.04 10.48
CA SER A 13 -23.41 11.87 9.05
C SER A 13 -22.02 12.43 8.79
N SER A 14 -21.01 11.58 8.97
CA SER A 14 -19.62 11.96 9.01
C SER A 14 -19.26 12.33 7.59
N LYS A 15 -19.14 13.64 7.34
CA LYS A 15 -18.83 14.16 6.01
C LYS A 15 -17.53 13.52 5.55
N SER A 16 -17.52 12.94 4.35
CA SER A 16 -16.34 12.34 3.74
C SER A 16 -16.06 12.97 2.38
N ARG A 17 -14.78 13.10 2.03
CA ARG A 17 -14.33 13.48 0.69
C ARG A 17 -13.83 12.25 -0.04
N SER A 18 -14.18 12.14 -1.32
CA SER A 18 -13.71 11.05 -2.18
C SER A 18 -12.79 11.62 -3.25
N TYR A 19 -11.59 11.05 -3.34
CA TYR A 19 -10.59 11.36 -4.35
C TYR A 19 -10.56 10.24 -5.38
N TYR A 20 -11.06 10.55 -6.58
CA TYR A 20 -11.13 9.64 -7.70
C TYR A 20 -9.88 9.78 -8.56
N PHE A 21 -9.16 8.68 -8.77
CA PHE A 21 -8.05 8.66 -9.71
C PHE A 21 -8.59 8.54 -11.12
N ASP A 22 -8.03 9.29 -12.06
CA ASP A 22 -8.37 9.26 -13.49
C ASP A 22 -8.10 7.90 -14.17
N ARG A 23 -7.38 7.01 -13.49
CA ARG A 23 -6.98 5.68 -13.96
C ARG A 23 -6.72 4.75 -12.78
N ASN A 24 -6.63 3.45 -13.05
CA ASN A 24 -6.25 2.43 -12.06
C ASN A 24 -4.74 2.42 -11.76
N SER A 25 -4.16 3.57 -11.40
CA SER A 25 -2.73 3.75 -11.11
C SER A 25 -2.51 4.82 -10.04
N ALA A 26 -1.58 4.57 -9.11
CA ALA A 26 -1.09 5.55 -8.14
C ALA A 26 0.15 6.33 -8.63
N ILE A 27 0.45 6.26 -9.93
CA ILE A 27 1.52 7.02 -10.60
C ILE A 27 0.99 7.64 -11.88
N ASN A 28 1.54 8.81 -12.26
CA ASN A 28 1.15 9.53 -13.48
C ASN A 28 -0.37 9.64 -13.62
N ALA A 29 -1.01 10.13 -12.56
CA ALA A 29 -2.47 10.13 -12.40
C ALA A 29 -2.94 11.49 -11.87
N THR A 30 -4.22 11.80 -12.09
CA THR A 30 -4.88 13.00 -11.56
C THR A 30 -5.97 12.58 -10.58
N LEU A 31 -6.03 13.24 -9.43
CA LEU A 31 -7.05 13.02 -8.41
C LEU A 31 -8.14 14.07 -8.56
N TYR A 32 -9.38 13.61 -8.70
CA TYR A 32 -10.56 14.44 -8.76
C TYR A 32 -11.32 14.40 -7.45
N CYS A 33 -11.72 15.56 -6.95
CA CYS A 33 -12.61 15.71 -5.81
C CYS A 33 -13.83 16.50 -6.28
N ASN A 34 -15.04 15.96 -6.06
CA ASN A 34 -16.30 16.56 -6.52
C ASN A 34 -16.31 16.91 -8.02
N GLY A 35 -15.71 16.04 -8.85
CA GLY A 35 -15.61 16.23 -10.30
C GLY A 35 -14.57 17.26 -10.76
N GLN A 36 -13.87 17.93 -9.83
CA GLN A 36 -12.82 18.90 -10.13
C GLN A 36 -11.44 18.30 -9.85
N PRO A 37 -10.44 18.55 -10.70
CA PRO A 37 -9.10 18.04 -10.47
C PRO A 37 -8.48 18.78 -9.29
N SER A 38 -8.01 18.04 -8.29
CA SER A 38 -7.49 18.57 -7.01
C SER A 38 -5.98 18.38 -6.89
N TYR A 39 -5.47 17.22 -7.29
CA TYR A 39 -4.03 16.92 -7.24
C TYR A 39 -3.56 16.22 -8.50
N THR A 40 -2.29 16.44 -8.86
CA THR A 40 -1.61 15.70 -9.93
C THR A 40 -0.43 14.92 -9.35
N ILE A 41 -0.34 13.65 -9.71
CA ILE A 41 0.78 12.77 -9.37
C ILE A 41 1.64 12.60 -10.61
N MET A 42 2.88 13.06 -10.56
CA MET A 42 3.84 12.94 -11.66
C MET A 42 5.00 12.05 -11.24
N THR A 43 5.19 10.95 -11.94
CA THR A 43 6.30 10.02 -11.71
C THR A 43 7.23 10.05 -12.91
N ASN A 44 8.53 10.23 -12.66
CA ASN A 44 9.52 10.26 -13.73
C ASN A 44 9.62 8.89 -14.46
N LYS A 45 10.23 8.89 -15.65
CA LYS A 45 10.34 7.68 -16.49
C LYS A 45 11.03 6.50 -15.80
N SER A 46 12.00 6.77 -14.93
CA SER A 46 12.69 5.73 -14.15
C SER A 46 11.90 5.22 -12.95
N GLY A 47 10.78 5.86 -12.59
CA GLY A 47 10.01 5.53 -11.39
C GLY A 47 10.72 5.84 -10.07
N THR A 48 11.82 6.59 -10.11
CA THR A 48 12.64 6.92 -8.93
C THR A 48 12.19 8.19 -8.23
N ARG A 49 11.41 9.04 -8.89
CA ARG A 49 10.85 10.27 -8.31
C ARG A 49 9.37 10.36 -8.62
N THR A 50 8.57 10.62 -7.60
CA THR A 50 7.16 10.95 -7.74
C THR A 50 6.90 12.28 -7.01
N ASP A 51 6.36 13.25 -7.73
CA ASP A 51 5.91 14.53 -7.17
C ASP A 51 4.38 14.54 -7.11
N VAL A 52 3.84 14.99 -5.98
CA VAL A 52 2.42 15.25 -5.77
C VAL A 52 2.24 16.75 -5.74
N CYS A 53 1.44 17.28 -6.66
CA CYS A 53 1.20 18.71 -6.80
C CYS A 53 -0.25 19.04 -6.52
N ASP A 54 -0.48 20.11 -5.78
CA ASP A 54 -1.80 20.73 -5.66
C ASP A 54 -2.05 21.57 -6.92
N ILE A 55 -3.19 21.34 -7.58
CA ILE A 55 -3.54 22.03 -8.83
C ILE A 55 -3.94 23.48 -8.56
N ALA A 56 -4.62 23.78 -7.46
CA ALA A 56 -5.11 25.11 -7.15
C ALA A 56 -3.95 26.07 -6.85
N THR A 57 -2.96 25.60 -6.08
CA THR A 57 -1.77 26.40 -5.70
C THR A 57 -0.61 26.24 -6.67
N GLN A 58 -0.67 25.27 -7.59
CA GLN A 58 0.41 24.86 -8.48
C GLN A 58 1.72 24.52 -7.74
N SER A 59 1.62 24.17 -6.46
CA SER A 59 2.76 23.92 -5.59
C SER A 59 2.99 22.43 -5.39
N VAL A 60 4.25 22.04 -5.18
CA VAL A 60 4.60 20.66 -4.84
C VAL A 60 4.29 20.43 -3.37
N VAL A 61 3.31 19.57 -3.11
CA VAL A 61 2.92 19.15 -1.76
C VAL A 61 3.95 18.17 -1.19
N ALA A 62 4.34 17.19 -1.99
CA ALA A 62 5.34 16.20 -1.59
C ALA A 62 6.16 15.68 -2.76
N THR A 63 7.43 15.37 -2.50
CA THR A 63 8.32 14.65 -3.40
C THR A 63 8.77 13.35 -2.75
N ILE A 64 8.43 12.23 -3.36
CA ILE A 64 8.87 10.89 -3.01
C ILE A 64 10.07 10.55 -3.88
N LYS A 65 11.20 10.19 -3.25
CA LYS A 65 12.40 9.70 -3.93
C LYS A 65 12.70 8.27 -3.52
N ARG A 66 12.64 7.36 -4.48
CA ARG A 66 13.07 5.98 -4.34
C ARG A 66 14.55 5.87 -4.63
N ARG A 67 15.26 5.13 -3.79
CA ARG A 67 16.71 4.94 -3.90
C ARG A 67 17.02 3.46 -3.90
N GLU A 68 17.99 3.05 -4.71
CA GLU A 68 18.38 1.64 -4.81
C GLU A 68 19.30 1.23 -3.66
N VAL A 69 20.22 2.12 -3.28
CA VAL A 69 21.27 1.84 -2.26
C VAL A 69 20.90 2.39 -0.88
N PHE A 70 20.19 3.52 -0.83
CA PHE A 70 19.83 4.20 0.42
C PHE A 70 18.34 4.04 0.72
N ALA A 71 17.93 4.38 1.93
CA ALA A 71 16.51 4.42 2.28
C ALA A 71 15.75 5.41 1.37
N ASP A 72 14.55 5.03 0.96
CA ASP A 72 13.62 5.93 0.28
C ASP A 72 13.34 7.15 1.16
N THR A 73 13.20 8.32 0.53
CA THR A 73 12.98 9.58 1.24
C THR A 73 11.75 10.30 0.72
N ILE A 74 11.08 11.04 1.59
CA ILE A 74 10.01 11.97 1.27
C ILE A 74 10.43 13.38 1.67
N LYS A 75 10.00 14.38 0.90
CA LYS A 75 10.15 15.80 1.23
C LYS A 75 8.81 16.49 1.09
N PHE A 76 8.40 17.22 2.12
CA PHE A 76 7.26 18.13 2.10
C PHE A 76 7.80 19.57 2.05
N PRO A 77 7.74 20.28 0.91
CA PRO A 77 8.36 21.61 0.80
C PRO A 77 7.86 22.62 1.84
N ALA A 78 6.58 22.55 2.21
CA ALA A 78 5.96 23.43 3.20
C ALA A 78 6.21 23.04 4.67
N ARG A 79 6.81 21.87 4.95
CA ARG A 79 7.01 21.34 6.31
C ARG A 79 8.47 20.99 6.56
N ASN A 80 8.87 20.84 7.82
CA ASN A 80 10.22 20.42 8.20
C ASN A 80 11.34 21.27 7.55
N ASN A 81 11.10 22.58 7.33
CA ASN A 81 12.02 23.47 6.60
C ASN A 81 12.42 22.93 5.21
N GLY A 82 11.56 22.14 4.58
CA GLY A 82 11.82 21.47 3.31
C GLY A 82 12.89 20.37 3.39
N ALA A 83 13.21 19.87 4.58
CA ALA A 83 14.12 18.75 4.77
C ALA A 83 13.52 17.44 4.25
N SER A 84 14.38 16.51 3.85
CA SER A 84 13.96 15.16 3.47
C SER A 84 13.92 14.25 4.69
N VAL A 85 12.84 13.49 4.83
CA VAL A 85 12.63 12.49 5.87
C VAL A 85 12.72 11.11 5.26
N ALA A 86 13.33 10.16 5.96
CA ALA A 86 13.34 8.77 5.51
C ALA A 86 11.92 8.18 5.61
N ILE A 87 11.44 7.52 4.55
CA ILE A 87 10.07 6.98 4.51
C ILE A 87 9.86 5.97 5.63
N ASN A 88 10.85 5.15 5.98
CA ASN A 88 10.74 4.19 7.08
C ASN A 88 10.65 4.83 8.47
N LYS A 89 10.96 6.13 8.62
CA LYS A 89 10.74 6.89 9.86
C LYS A 89 9.34 7.51 9.92
N TRP A 90 8.80 7.90 8.76
CA TRP A 90 7.48 8.51 8.64
C TRP A 90 6.35 7.46 8.53
N LEU A 91 6.58 6.41 7.74
CA LEU A 91 5.77 5.22 7.56
C LEU A 91 6.50 4.02 8.17
N ARG A 92 6.36 3.84 9.48
CA ARG A 92 7.07 2.82 10.26
C ARG A 92 6.35 1.47 10.17
N PRO A 93 7.01 0.40 9.72
CA PRO A 93 6.43 -0.93 9.81
C PRO A 93 6.20 -1.33 11.26
N ILE A 94 5.02 -1.86 11.56
CA ILE A 94 4.69 -2.48 12.85
C ILE A 94 4.57 -3.99 12.62
N THR A 95 5.40 -4.76 13.32
CA THR A 95 5.45 -6.22 13.21
C THR A 95 4.37 -6.91 14.05
N HIS A 96 3.86 -6.24 15.08
CA HIS A 96 2.87 -6.78 16.01
C HIS A 96 1.78 -5.73 16.21
N SER A 97 0.73 -5.77 15.38
CA SER A 97 -0.52 -5.07 15.69
C SER A 97 -1.29 -5.96 16.68
N PRO A 98 -1.76 -5.43 17.83
CA PRO A 98 -2.60 -6.21 18.75
C PRO A 98 -3.98 -6.51 18.14
N TYR A 99 -4.36 -5.79 17.09
CA TYR A 99 -5.69 -5.88 16.47
C TYR A 99 -5.69 -6.80 15.24
N HIS A 100 -4.56 -6.93 14.53
CA HIS A 100 -4.49 -7.66 13.26
C HIS A 100 -3.24 -8.54 13.15
N ALA A 101 -3.42 -9.73 12.57
CA ALA A 101 -2.33 -10.68 12.32
C ALA A 101 -1.39 -10.26 11.17
N GLU A 102 -1.83 -9.33 10.32
CA GLU A 102 -1.09 -8.90 9.14
C GLU A 102 -0.17 -7.70 9.44
N PRO A 103 0.98 -7.57 8.74
CA PRO A 103 1.87 -6.43 8.90
C PRO A 103 1.17 -5.10 8.65
N SER A 104 1.30 -4.18 9.61
CA SER A 104 0.66 -2.85 9.59
C SER A 104 1.71 -1.76 9.46
N ILE A 105 1.31 -0.55 9.05
CA ILE A 105 2.24 0.59 8.87
C ILE A 105 1.75 1.78 9.68
N LEU A 106 2.54 2.21 10.67
CA LEU A 106 2.30 3.44 11.43
C LEU A 106 2.67 4.66 10.59
N LEU A 107 1.70 5.52 10.34
CA LEU A 107 1.85 6.85 9.81
C LEU A 107 1.98 7.84 10.97
N VAL A 108 3.12 8.54 11.04
CA VAL A 108 3.39 9.56 12.05
C VAL A 108 3.09 10.94 11.44
N THR A 109 2.16 11.68 12.04
CA THR A 109 1.78 13.04 11.59
C THR A 109 1.88 14.04 12.74
N ASP A 110 1.76 15.33 12.43
CA ASP A 110 1.75 16.39 13.44
C ASP A 110 0.47 16.41 14.28
N VAL A 111 -0.62 15.82 13.77
CA VAL A 111 -1.93 15.76 14.44
C VAL A 111 -2.16 14.45 15.21
N GLY A 112 -1.25 13.49 15.10
CA GLY A 112 -1.37 12.18 15.75
C GLY A 112 -0.78 11.05 14.93
N ASN A 113 -0.91 9.84 15.48
CA ASN A 113 -0.47 8.61 14.84
C ASN A 113 -1.66 7.86 14.26
N PHE A 114 -1.43 7.23 13.11
CA PHE A 114 -2.45 6.48 12.40
C PHE A 114 -1.87 5.17 11.89
N VAL A 115 -2.69 4.14 11.75
CA VAL A 115 -2.24 2.82 11.32
C VAL A 115 -2.89 2.45 10.00
N TRP A 116 -2.06 2.26 8.98
CA TRP A 116 -2.46 1.67 7.71
C TRP A 116 -2.46 0.15 7.83
N GLU A 117 -3.59 -0.46 7.50
CA GLU A 117 -3.80 -1.90 7.56
C GLU A 117 -4.45 -2.39 6.25
N SER A 118 -4.24 -3.67 5.95
CA SER A 118 -4.99 -4.35 4.90
C SER A 118 -6.25 -4.94 5.54
N ASP A 119 -7.41 -4.60 5.01
CA ASP A 119 -8.69 -5.04 5.52
C ASP A 119 -9.39 -5.96 4.50
N ALA A 120 -10.30 -6.82 4.98
CA ALA A 120 -11.04 -7.72 4.09
C ALA A 120 -12.04 -6.96 3.21
N ALA A 121 -12.65 -5.89 3.74
CA ALA A 121 -13.55 -5.03 2.97
C ALA A 121 -12.77 -4.01 2.12
N HIS A 122 -11.62 -3.54 2.62
CA HIS A 122 -10.80 -2.53 1.97
C HIS A 122 -9.37 -3.01 1.76
N ARG A 123 -8.86 -2.91 0.53
CA ARG A 123 -7.45 -3.25 0.23
C ARG A 123 -6.45 -2.52 1.15
N LEU A 124 -6.75 -1.28 1.51
CA LEU A 124 -6.01 -0.45 2.45
C LEU A 124 -7.01 0.40 3.24
N ALA A 125 -6.89 0.42 4.55
CA ALA A 125 -7.65 1.28 5.45
C ALA A 125 -6.70 1.93 6.47
N LEU A 126 -6.99 3.18 6.82
CA LEU A 126 -6.26 3.98 7.80
C LEU A 126 -7.13 4.18 9.02
N TYR A 127 -6.60 3.84 10.18
CA TYR A 127 -7.26 3.97 11.48
C TYR A 127 -6.51 4.93 12.37
N ALA A 128 -7.20 5.54 13.33
CA ALA A 128 -6.52 6.24 14.41
C ALA A 128 -5.81 5.22 15.31
N GLU A 129 -4.66 5.54 15.87
CA GLU A 129 -3.93 4.61 16.76
C GLU A 129 -4.76 4.24 18.00
N GLU A 130 -5.60 5.17 18.48
CA GLU A 130 -6.51 4.96 19.60
C GLU A 130 -7.84 4.27 19.25
N ASP A 131 -8.25 4.26 17.97
CA ASP A 131 -9.51 3.67 17.49
C ASP A 131 -9.33 2.92 16.17
N HIS A 132 -9.28 1.58 16.27
CA HIS A 132 -9.13 0.66 15.15
C HIS A 132 -10.47 0.12 14.61
N HIS A 133 -11.60 0.56 15.15
CA HIS A 133 -12.91 0.07 14.70
C HIS A 133 -13.43 0.84 13.50
N VAL A 134 -13.07 2.13 13.39
CA VAL A 134 -13.63 3.03 12.39
C VAL A 134 -12.50 3.62 11.54
N PRO A 135 -12.40 3.28 10.24
CA PRO A 135 -11.34 3.86 9.42
C PRO A 135 -11.59 5.34 9.20
N VAL A 136 -10.55 6.15 9.32
CA VAL A 136 -10.57 7.59 9.02
C VAL A 136 -10.29 7.87 7.54
N ALA A 137 -9.63 6.94 6.85
CA ALA A 137 -9.54 6.92 5.40
C ALA A 137 -9.47 5.48 4.89
N PHE A 138 -9.92 5.22 3.67
CA PHE A 138 -9.83 3.89 3.09
C PHE A 138 -9.84 3.92 1.57
N PHE A 139 -9.29 2.87 1.01
CA PHE A 139 -9.29 2.60 -0.41
C PHE A 139 -10.50 1.74 -0.78
N SER A 140 -11.21 2.16 -1.81
CA SER A 140 -12.28 1.39 -2.43
C SER A 140 -11.97 1.17 -3.91
N ARG A 141 -12.09 -0.09 -4.36
CA ARG A 141 -12.18 -0.39 -5.78
C ARG A 141 -13.63 -0.24 -6.19
N ASN A 142 -13.90 0.68 -7.09
CA ASN A 142 -15.20 0.71 -7.75
C ASN A 142 -15.33 -0.55 -8.64
N LYS A 143 -16.45 -1.29 -8.51
CA LYS A 143 -16.75 -2.47 -9.34
C LYS A 143 -17.22 -2.12 -10.76
N GLN A 144 -17.33 -0.82 -11.08
CA GLN A 144 -17.74 -0.33 -12.39
C GLN A 144 -16.60 -0.37 -13.42
N PRO A 145 -16.93 -0.42 -14.72
CA PRO A 145 -16.03 -0.83 -15.82
C PRO A 145 -14.80 0.06 -16.08
N GLN A 146 -14.54 1.09 -15.27
CA GLN A 146 -13.32 1.90 -15.38
C GLN A 146 -12.27 1.60 -14.29
N ASP A 147 -12.53 0.69 -13.33
CA ASP A 147 -11.59 0.26 -12.27
C ASP A 147 -10.85 1.43 -11.58
N ALA A 148 -11.50 2.59 -11.51
CA ALA A 148 -10.90 3.79 -10.96
C ALA A 148 -10.66 3.57 -9.45
N ILE A 149 -9.46 3.96 -9.01
CA ILE A 149 -9.09 3.95 -7.61
C ILE A 149 -9.87 5.09 -6.93
N VAL A 150 -10.53 4.79 -5.81
CA VAL A 150 -11.16 5.81 -4.98
C VAL A 150 -10.54 5.79 -3.60
N LEU A 151 -9.97 6.92 -3.19
CA LEU A 151 -9.51 7.14 -1.83
C LEU A 151 -10.56 7.99 -1.10
N VAL A 152 -11.19 7.41 -0.08
CA VAL A 152 -12.18 8.10 0.75
C VAL A 152 -11.50 8.57 2.02
N VAL A 153 -11.66 9.85 2.35
CA VAL A 153 -11.10 10.50 3.54
C VAL A 153 -12.25 11.10 4.35
N LYS A 154 -12.40 10.68 5.61
CA LYS A 154 -13.41 11.24 6.52
C LYS A 154 -12.99 12.61 7.02
N SER A 155 -13.96 13.40 7.47
CA SER A 155 -13.73 14.74 8.02
C SER A 155 -12.75 14.77 9.18
N SER A 156 -12.67 13.71 9.99
CA SER A 156 -11.70 13.60 11.09
C SER A 156 -10.24 13.57 10.62
N ALA A 157 -9.98 13.23 9.36
CA ALA A 157 -8.65 13.20 8.74
C ALA A 157 -8.43 14.33 7.73
N GLU A 158 -9.33 15.32 7.67
CA GLU A 158 -9.27 16.38 6.65
C GLU A 158 -8.04 17.28 6.80
N GLU A 159 -7.61 17.53 8.05
CA GLU A 159 -6.42 18.34 8.35
C GLU A 159 -5.10 17.70 7.86
N MET A 160 -5.08 16.38 7.72
CA MET A 160 -3.92 15.60 7.27
C MET A 160 -4.13 14.97 5.89
N VAL A 161 -5.04 15.51 5.08
CA VAL A 161 -5.42 14.91 3.79
C VAL A 161 -4.22 14.70 2.86
N GLU A 162 -3.24 15.60 2.89
CA GLU A 162 -2.00 15.48 2.13
C GLU A 162 -1.18 14.27 2.58
N ASP A 163 -1.02 14.06 3.88
CA ASP A 163 -0.33 12.90 4.46
C ASP A 163 -1.03 11.60 4.08
N VAL A 164 -2.37 11.59 4.12
CA VAL A 164 -3.19 10.44 3.70
C VAL A 164 -2.98 10.12 2.23
N ILE A 165 -3.07 11.12 1.34
CA ILE A 165 -2.86 10.93 -0.11
C ILE A 165 -1.45 10.39 -0.38
N VAL A 166 -0.43 11.03 0.20
CA VAL A 166 0.97 10.71 -0.08
C VAL A 166 1.35 9.34 0.48
N SER A 167 0.91 9.01 1.70
CA SER A 167 1.14 7.70 2.29
C SER A 167 0.42 6.60 1.51
N PHE A 168 -0.83 6.83 1.10
CA PHE A 168 -1.58 5.92 0.24
C PHE A 168 -0.83 5.61 -1.06
N ILE A 169 -0.32 6.64 -1.76
CA ILE A 169 0.45 6.47 -3.00
C ILE A 169 1.67 5.56 -2.77
N ILE A 170 2.43 5.77 -1.70
CA ILE A 170 3.61 4.96 -1.37
C ILE A 170 3.20 3.50 -1.12
N LEU A 171 2.17 3.28 -0.31
CA LEU A 171 1.73 1.96 0.09
C LEU A 171 1.13 1.18 -1.08
N GLU A 172 0.27 1.81 -1.88
CA GLU A 172 -0.34 1.17 -3.05
C GLU A 172 0.72 0.78 -4.09
N GLN A 173 1.72 1.64 -4.32
CA GLN A 173 2.83 1.26 -5.20
C GLN A 173 3.65 0.09 -4.62
N ARG A 174 3.87 0.04 -3.30
CA ARG A 174 4.55 -1.10 -2.65
C ARG A 174 3.74 -2.39 -2.79
N LEU A 175 2.42 -2.34 -2.63
CA LEU A 175 1.53 -3.48 -2.84
C LEU A 175 1.61 -3.99 -4.28
N ARG A 176 1.50 -3.10 -5.28
CA ARG A 176 1.60 -3.48 -6.70
C ARG A 176 2.96 -4.09 -7.06
N MET A 177 4.05 -3.58 -6.49
CA MET A 177 5.37 -4.18 -6.69
C MET A 177 5.47 -5.57 -6.06
N LYS A 178 4.90 -5.77 -4.87
CA LYS A 178 4.83 -7.10 -4.23
C LYS A 178 4.01 -8.07 -5.08
N GLU A 179 2.85 -7.65 -5.58
CA GLU A 179 1.99 -8.45 -6.46
C GLU A 179 2.71 -8.85 -7.75
N LYS A 180 3.38 -7.90 -8.42
CA LYS A 180 4.20 -8.18 -9.60
C LYS A 180 5.32 -9.18 -9.33
N ARG A 181 5.98 -9.09 -8.17
CA ARG A 181 7.02 -10.05 -7.77
C ARG A 181 6.44 -11.45 -7.54
N ARG A 182 5.24 -11.57 -6.94
CA ARG A 182 4.56 -12.85 -6.75
C ARG A 182 4.15 -13.47 -8.09
N GLN A 183 3.64 -12.67 -9.03
CA GLN A 183 3.31 -13.11 -10.38
C GLN A 183 4.55 -13.54 -11.17
N ASN A 184 5.63 -12.77 -11.12
CA ASN A 184 6.87 -13.07 -11.82
C ASN A 184 7.64 -14.24 -11.20
N GLY A 185 7.51 -14.46 -9.89
CA GLY A 185 8.08 -15.62 -9.18
C GLY A 185 7.28 -16.90 -9.39
N MET A 186 6.07 -16.82 -9.96
CA MET A 186 5.23 -17.94 -10.36
C MET A 186 5.28 -18.14 -11.87
N MET A 187 6.49 -18.11 -12.46
CA MET A 187 6.68 -18.89 -13.69
C MET A 187 6.63 -20.36 -13.30
N PRO A 188 5.67 -21.18 -13.80
CA PRO A 188 5.92 -22.61 -13.86
C PRO A 188 7.25 -22.80 -14.61
N PRO A 189 8.08 -23.79 -14.21
CA PRO A 189 9.28 -24.08 -14.97
C PRO A 189 8.87 -24.17 -16.43
N ARG A 190 9.47 -23.34 -17.30
CA ARG A 190 9.33 -23.54 -18.73
C ARG A 190 9.80 -24.97 -18.94
N HIS A 191 8.87 -25.90 -19.14
CA HIS A 191 9.14 -27.16 -19.77
C HIS A 191 9.79 -26.75 -21.09
N THR A 192 11.12 -26.79 -21.10
CA THR A 192 11.86 -26.96 -22.33
C THR A 192 11.23 -28.20 -22.93
N PHE A 193 10.43 -28.00 -23.98
CA PHE A 193 10.09 -29.05 -24.91
C PHE A 193 11.43 -29.54 -25.45
N PHE A 194 11.99 -30.54 -24.78
CA PHE A 194 12.98 -31.42 -25.36
C PHE A 194 12.21 -32.24 -26.39
N THR A 195 12.26 -31.75 -27.62
CA THR A 195 12.02 -32.57 -28.81
C THR A 195 12.94 -33.79 -28.76
N SER A 196 12.34 -34.92 -28.42
CA SER A 196 12.24 -36.13 -29.25
C SER A 196 13.52 -36.78 -29.82
N CYS A 197 13.53 -38.11 -29.68
CA CYS A 197 14.25 -39.15 -30.43
C CYS A 197 15.71 -39.45 -30.04
N ALA A 198 15.91 -40.53 -29.28
CA ALA A 198 16.30 -41.82 -29.88
C ALA A 198 16.36 -42.95 -28.82
N SER A 199 15.57 -43.97 -29.10
CA SER A 199 15.68 -45.39 -28.73
C SER A 199 17.02 -45.90 -28.17
N GLY A 200 16.95 -46.70 -27.10
CA GLY A 200 18.02 -47.64 -26.74
C GLY A 200 17.97 -48.19 -25.31
N ARG A 201 17.03 -49.09 -25.02
CA ARG A 201 17.19 -50.13 -23.97
C ARG A 201 18.11 -51.24 -24.54
N PRO A 202 18.89 -52.02 -23.76
CA PRO A 202 18.34 -52.77 -22.62
C PRO A 202 19.26 -53.13 -21.42
N LEU A 203 18.56 -53.48 -20.32
CA LEU A 203 18.77 -54.59 -19.36
C LEU A 203 20.20 -54.98 -18.95
N LEU A 204 20.49 -54.90 -17.63
CA LEU A 204 20.65 -56.05 -16.72
C LEU A 204 21.20 -55.59 -15.34
N ALA A 205 20.53 -56.01 -14.27
CA ALA A 205 21.06 -56.04 -12.90
C ALA A 205 22.08 -57.21 -12.75
N PRO A 206 22.92 -57.32 -11.71
CA PRO A 206 22.45 -57.67 -10.35
C PRO A 206 23.29 -57.16 -9.14
N HIS A 207 22.68 -57.29 -7.96
CA HIS A 207 23.19 -57.56 -6.60
C HIS A 207 24.67 -57.30 -6.19
N CYS A 208 24.85 -56.68 -5.01
CA CYS A 208 25.55 -57.22 -3.81
C CYS A 208 25.58 -56.15 -2.69
N ILE A 209 24.79 -56.30 -1.61
CA ILE A 209 25.12 -56.80 -0.25
C ILE A 209 25.89 -55.77 0.63
N PRO A 210 25.49 -55.58 1.92
CA PRO A 210 25.95 -54.51 2.80
C PRO A 210 27.10 -54.93 3.72
N THR A 211 27.85 -53.95 4.23
CA THR A 211 28.76 -54.18 5.37
C THR A 211 28.75 -53.00 6.34
N HIS A 212 28.32 -53.31 7.57
CA HIS A 212 28.56 -52.53 8.78
C HIS A 212 30.07 -52.37 9.03
N LEU A 213 30.51 -51.20 9.50
CA LEU A 213 31.60 -51.13 10.47
C LEU A 213 31.46 -49.89 11.38
N ARG A 214 31.21 -50.15 12.66
CA ARG A 214 31.52 -49.25 13.79
C ARG A 214 32.99 -49.46 14.15
N VAL A 215 33.75 -48.40 14.38
CA VAL A 215 34.83 -48.38 15.39
C VAL A 215 34.95 -46.95 15.93
N ILE A 216 34.65 -46.84 17.25
CA ILE A 216 35.19 -45.98 18.32
C ILE A 216 35.57 -44.53 17.97
#